data_AF-A0A2G2GSQ2-F1
#
_entry.id   AF-A0A2G2GSQ2-F1
#
_cell.length_a   1.000
_cell.length_b   1.000
_cell.length_c   1.000
_cell.angle_alpha   90.00
_cell.angle_beta   90.00
_cell.angle_gamma   90.00
#
_symmetry.space_group_name_H-M   'P 1'
#
loop_
_entity.id
_entity.type
_entity.pdbx_description
1 polymer ?
#
loop_
_entity_poly.entity_id
_entity_poly.type
_entity_poly.pdbx_seq_one_letter_code
_entity_poly.pdbx_strand_id
1 'polypeptide(L)'
;MFSGISIWQLLILLAIVVLLFGTKKLRNMGGDLGGAVKGFKNAMKDGEDEQDQKRLADDEQPDNEQQAGQKSEQNKEKDKA
;
A
#
# COMPACT_ATOMS: atom_id res chain seq x y z
N MET A 1 21.60 -6.29 -24.68
CA MET A 1 21.49 -7.66 -25.25
C MET A 1 20.25 -8.44 -24.77
N PHE A 2 19.31 -7.84 -24.02
CA PHE A 2 18.10 -8.52 -23.53
C PHE A 2 16.79 -8.00 -24.13
N SER A 3 16.85 -7.15 -25.16
CA SER A 3 15.66 -6.53 -25.78
C SER A 3 14.81 -7.48 -26.64
N GLY A 4 15.06 -8.79 -26.56
CA GLY A 4 14.45 -9.83 -27.40
C GLY A 4 13.72 -10.93 -26.62
N ILE A 5 13.52 -10.78 -25.30
CA ILE A 5 12.64 -11.68 -24.56
C ILE A 5 11.21 -11.33 -24.97
N SER A 6 10.76 -11.91 -26.07
CA SER A 6 9.39 -11.75 -26.53
C SER A 6 8.46 -12.58 -25.65
N ILE A 7 7.24 -12.07 -25.47
CA ILE A 7 6.23 -12.61 -24.56
C ILE A 7 5.92 -14.08 -24.90
N TRP A 8 6.05 -14.46 -26.18
CA TRP A 8 5.85 -15.82 -26.65
C TRP A 8 6.86 -16.82 -26.08
N GLN A 9 8.13 -16.42 -25.93
CA GLN A 9 9.18 -17.27 -25.35
C GLN A 9 8.93 -17.48 -23.85
N LEU A 10 8.44 -16.46 -23.14
CA LEU A 10 8.08 -16.57 -21.73
C LEU A 10 6.89 -17.52 -21.52
N LEU A 11 5.88 -17.50 -22.39
CA LEU A 11 4.75 -18.43 -22.31
C LEU A 11 5.18 -19.89 -22.54
N ILE A 12 6.06 -20.14 -23.51
CA ILE A 12 6.60 -21.47 -23.78
C ILE A 12 7.44 -21.97 -22.59
N LEU A 13 8.30 -21.11 -22.02
CA LEU A 13 9.09 -21.45 -20.84
C LEU A 13 8.18 -21.74 -19.62
N LEU A 14 7.16 -20.91 -19.42
CA LEU A 14 6.18 -21.09 -18.35
C LEU A 14 5.44 -22.43 -18.51
N ALA A 15 5.05 -22.80 -19.72
CA ALA A 15 4.38 -24.08 -19.99
C ALA A 15 5.27 -25.27 -19.60
N ILE A 16 6.57 -25.23 -19.95
CA ILE A 16 7.53 -26.27 -19.57
C ILE A 16 7.68 -26.34 -18.04
N VAL A 17 7.83 -25.21 -17.36
CA VAL A 17 7.93 -25.16 -15.88
C VAL A 17 6.66 -25.73 -15.24
N VAL A 18 5.48 -25.37 -15.74
CA VAL A 18 4.19 -25.90 -15.23
C VAL A 18 4.09 -27.41 -15.45
N LEU A 19 4.57 -27.94 -16.57
CA LEU A 19 4.60 -29.38 -16.85
C LEU A 19 5.56 -30.14 -15.92
N LEU A 20 6.75 -29.58 -15.65
CA LEU A 20 7.76 -30.21 -14.79
C LEU A 20 7.33 -30.24 -13.31
N PHE A 21 6.84 -29.11 -12.81
CA PHE A 21 6.45 -28.97 -11.41
C PHE A 21 5.00 -29.41 -11.14
N GLY A 22 4.17 -29.46 -12.18
CA GLY A 22 2.73 -29.68 -12.10
C GLY A 22 1.98 -28.46 -11.56
N THR A 23 0.73 -28.28 -12.01
CA THR A 23 -0.14 -27.16 -11.57
C THR A 23 -0.44 -27.19 -10.07
N LYS A 24 -0.40 -28.36 -9.43
CA LYS A 24 -0.73 -28.51 -8.00
C LYS A 24 0.33 -27.89 -7.08
N LYS A 25 1.62 -28.10 -7.37
CA LYS A 25 2.71 -27.46 -6.60
C LYS A 25 2.79 -25.97 -6.89
N LEU A 26 2.67 -25.59 -8.16
CA LEU A 26 2.69 -24.19 -8.57
C LEU A 26 1.53 -23.39 -7.97
N ARG A 27 0.33 -23.98 -7.82
CA ARG A 27 -0.80 -23.31 -7.17
C ARG A 27 -0.63 -23.16 -5.67
N ASN A 28 -0.14 -24.19 -4.97
CA ASN A 28 0.11 -24.07 -3.53
C ASN A 28 1.15 -22.99 -3.23
N MET A 29 2.32 -23.03 -3.91
CA MET A 29 3.36 -22.02 -3.69
C MET A 29 3.00 -20.65 -4.29
N GLY A 30 2.32 -20.63 -5.44
CA GLY A 30 1.89 -19.41 -6.11
C GLY A 30 0.77 -18.67 -5.36
N GLY A 31 -0.06 -19.37 -4.59
CA GLY A 31 -1.05 -18.74 -3.71
C GLY A 31 -0.39 -17.91 -2.61
N ASP A 32 0.60 -18.49 -1.92
CA ASP A 32 1.31 -17.84 -0.81
C ASP A 32 2.14 -16.65 -1.32
N LEU A 33 2.93 -16.86 -2.37
CA LEU A 33 3.76 -15.82 -2.98
C LEU A 33 2.90 -14.75 -3.67
N GLY A 34 1.84 -15.16 -4.37
CA GLY A 34 0.93 -14.26 -5.04
C GLY A 34 0.13 -13.38 -4.08
N GLY A 35 -0.25 -13.93 -2.92
CA GLY A 35 -0.90 -13.17 -1.84
C GLY A 35 0.00 -12.05 -1.30
N ALA A 36 1.26 -12.37 -1.00
CA ALA A 36 2.24 -11.39 -0.51
C ALA A 36 2.50 -10.28 -1.53
N VAL A 37 2.70 -10.64 -2.81
CA VAL A 37 2.92 -9.66 -3.89
C VAL A 37 1.67 -8.81 -4.14
N LYS A 38 0.46 -9.38 -4.02
CA LYS A 38 -0.80 -8.64 -4.17
C LYS A 38 -0.96 -7.58 -3.07
N GLY A 39 -0.64 -7.92 -1.82
CA GLY A 39 -0.64 -6.97 -0.71
C GLY A 39 0.36 -5.83 -0.92
N PHE A 40 1.57 -6.15 -1.38
CA PHE A 40 2.58 -5.16 -1.72
C PHE A 40 2.13 -4.22 -2.85
N LYS A 41 1.57 -4.75 -3.95
CA LYS A 41 1.05 -3.94 -5.05
C LYS A 41 -0.06 -3.00 -4.60
N ASN A 42 -0.96 -3.48 -3.75
CA ASN A 42 -2.07 -2.68 -3.23
C ASN A 42 -1.55 -1.54 -2.34
N ALA A 43 -0.66 -1.84 -1.38
CA ALA A 43 -0.08 -0.82 -0.50
C ALA A 43 0.74 0.23 -1.27
N MET A 44 1.45 -0.19 -2.32
CA MET A 44 2.19 0.73 -3.18
C MET A 44 1.26 1.66 -3.96
N LYS A 45 0.15 1.11 -4.47
CA LYS A 45 -0.85 1.87 -5.21
C LYS A 45 -1.66 2.82 -4.31
N ASP A 46 -2.05 2.39 -3.11
CA ASP A 46 -2.72 3.24 -2.13
C ASP A 46 -1.80 4.39 -1.68
N GLY A 47 -0.49 4.12 -1.54
CA GLY A 47 0.50 5.17 -1.24
C GLY A 47 0.76 6.15 -2.39
N GLU A 48 0.58 5.72 -3.65
CA GLU A 48 0.59 6.61 -4.82
C GLU A 48 -0.68 7.47 -4.87
N ASP A 49 -1.86 6.87 -4.65
CA ASP A 49 -3.16 7.56 -4.64
C ASP A 49 -3.28 8.56 -3.44
N GLU A 50 -2.68 8.25 -2.29
CA GLU A 50 -2.58 9.17 -1.14
C GLU A 50 -1.62 10.34 -1.41
N GLN A 51 -0.55 10.16 -2.21
CA GLN A 51 0.34 11.26 -2.62
C GLN A 51 -0.34 12.20 -3.62
N ASP A 52 -1.18 11.68 -4.51
CA ASP A 52 -1.95 12.51 -5.46
C ASP A 52 -3.05 13.31 -4.77
N GLN A 53 -3.74 12.75 -3.77
CA GLN A 53 -4.71 13.52 -2.97
C GLN A 53 -4.05 14.59 -2.08
N LYS A 54 -2.85 14.35 -1.56
CA LYS A 54 -2.12 15.35 -0.76
C LYS A 54 -1.61 16.54 -1.57
N ARG A 55 -1.46 16.41 -2.89
CA ARG A 55 -1.07 17.50 -3.82
C ARG A 55 -2.22 18.44 -4.18
N LEU A 56 -3.47 18.01 -4.00
CA LEU A 56 -4.67 18.83 -4.25
C LEU A 56 -5.10 19.67 -3.03
N ALA A 57 -4.49 19.45 -1.85
CA ALA A 57 -4.86 20.08 -0.59
C ALA A 57 -3.81 21.06 -0.02
N ASP A 58 -2.72 21.32 -0.73
CA ASP A 58 -1.59 22.16 -0.26
C ASP A 58 -1.55 23.56 -0.89
N ASP A 59 -2.60 23.98 -1.62
CA ASP A 59 -2.68 25.31 -2.25
C ASP A 59 -3.59 26.32 -1.48
N GLU A 60 -3.97 26.01 -0.24
CA GLU A 60 -4.68 26.98 0.63
C GLU A 60 -4.21 26.90 2.08
N GLN A 61 -3.17 27.69 2.42
CA GLN A 61 -2.98 28.43 3.69
C GLN A 61 -1.56 29.06 3.68
N PRO A 62 -1.26 30.18 4.40
CA PRO A 62 -1.90 30.59 5.67
C PRO A 62 -1.96 32.11 5.96
N ASP A 63 -3.12 32.63 6.37
CA ASP A 63 -3.15 33.86 7.17
C ASP A 63 -4.26 33.83 8.23
N ASN A 64 -3.88 33.47 9.47
CA ASN A 64 -4.02 34.38 10.61
C ASN A 64 -3.50 33.76 11.92
N GLU A 65 -2.49 34.43 12.48
CA GLU A 65 -2.04 34.28 13.86
C GLU A 65 -3.02 34.91 14.86
N GLN A 66 -3.18 34.21 15.99
CA GLN A 66 -3.31 34.72 17.37
C GLN A 66 -4.46 35.67 17.75
N GLN A 67 -5.36 35.15 18.60
CA GLN A 67 -5.84 35.78 19.86
C GLN A 67 -6.56 34.71 20.70
N ALA A 68 -5.96 34.25 21.80
CA ALA A 68 -6.18 34.73 23.18
C ALA A 68 -7.56 34.40 23.78
N GLY A 69 -7.60 33.64 24.89
CA GLY A 69 -8.81 33.56 25.72
C GLY A 69 -8.93 32.32 26.60
N GLN A 70 -8.70 32.51 27.90
CA GLN A 70 -8.88 31.55 28.99
C GLN A 70 -10.27 30.90 29.05
N LYS A 71 -10.31 29.60 29.39
CA LYS A 71 -11.32 28.98 30.26
C LYS A 71 -10.72 27.71 30.86
N SER A 72 -10.03 27.83 31.99
CA SER A 72 -10.58 27.60 33.34
C SER A 72 -11.16 26.20 33.53
N GLU A 73 -10.39 25.39 34.26
CA GLU A 73 -10.83 24.59 35.40
C GLU A 73 -12.09 23.73 35.22
N GLN A 74 -11.92 22.43 34.95
CA GLN A 74 -12.77 21.41 35.57
C GLN A 74 -12.03 20.07 35.68
N ASN A 75 -11.68 19.75 36.93
CA ASN A 75 -11.69 18.41 37.51
C ASN A 75 -10.44 17.52 37.34
N LYS A 76 -9.42 17.89 38.12
CA LYS A 76 -8.59 16.92 38.83
C LYS A 76 -9.17 16.77 40.25
N GLU A 77 -9.02 15.58 40.81
CA GLU A 77 -9.15 15.26 42.24
C GLU A 77 -10.57 14.82 42.68
N LYS A 78 -10.86 13.50 42.76
CA LYS A 78 -10.54 12.64 43.92
C LYS A 78 -11.38 13.05 45.14
N ASP A 79 -12.65 12.68 45.16
CA ASP A 79 -13.42 12.55 46.40
C ASP A 79 -14.69 11.71 46.17
N LYS A 80 -14.63 10.45 46.60
CA LYS A 80 -15.74 9.63 47.09
C LYS A 80 -15.09 8.31 47.55
N ALA A 81 -14.84 8.12 48.85
CA ALA A 81 -15.84 7.83 49.87
C ALA A 81 -16.71 6.64 49.47
#